data_AF-A0A1H9UBH6-F1
#
_entry.id   AF-A0A1H9UBH6-F1
#
_cell.length_a   1.000
_cell.length_b   1.000
_cell.length_c   1.000
_cell.angle_alpha   90.00
_cell.angle_beta   90.00
_cell.angle_gamma   90.00
#
_symmetry.space_group_name_H-M   'P 1'
#
loop_
_entity.id
_entity.type
_entity.pdbx_description
1 polymer ?
#
loop_
_entity_poly.entity_id
_entity_poly.type
_entity_poly.pdbx_seq_one_letter_code
_entity_poly.pdbx_strand_id
1 'polypeptide(L)'
;MVILFQIFAAVVLFFLINTIGRFAPVESRYYQITSFLETDEAPAFNFSFRILTPVVFIILISTLLYQLKLDAYVKDIYWVSIYYVTFRALFNLIIDRAYLINWKKQVFYAFCIVLATYVIYEKLIIKKENLMPNFSDISNELWIIILIFLYNLVNKIQLSENGAEKRKLRYIKHTLSNLKNKYSTIISSRTDIIRLEQIIYAIMLHENFNRPKAFRLLEYVKSKFSKNPVSLGIMQVKSDGFINDLQSVEKGIEILIKEVDLLFPKFKEEYGKLNGAYEIEYLEQSYQAKLIRAYNHCDDYAYDIIELADYINEKFYMNNPVYRILFGNYIEAQGT
;
A
#
# COMPACT_ATOMS: atom_id res chain seq x y z
N MET A 1 -23.53 23.23 10.34
CA MET A 1 -22.22 23.73 10.81
C MET A 1 -21.49 22.70 11.65
N VAL A 2 -22.02 22.27 12.81
CA VAL A 2 -21.34 21.33 13.74
C VAL A 2 -20.99 19.97 13.09
N ILE A 3 -21.93 19.31 12.42
CA ILE A 3 -21.67 18.03 11.74
C ILE A 3 -20.56 18.16 10.68
N LEU A 4 -20.59 19.23 9.87
CA LEU A 4 -19.56 19.48 8.85
C LEU A 4 -18.18 19.67 9.49
N PHE A 5 -18.12 20.39 10.62
CA PHE A 5 -16.91 20.50 11.41
C PHE A 5 -16.41 19.14 11.91
N GLN A 6 -17.30 18.29 12.44
CA GLN A 6 -16.92 16.97 12.94
C GLN A 6 -16.39 16.05 11.82
N ILE A 7 -17.04 16.09 10.64
CA ILE A 7 -16.57 15.36 9.45
C ILE A 7 -15.20 15.88 9.01
N PHE A 8 -15.03 17.20 8.95
CA PHE A 8 -13.75 17.82 8.60
C PHE A 8 -12.64 17.43 9.60
N ALA A 9 -12.92 17.51 10.91
CA ALA A 9 -12.00 17.11 11.96
C ALA A 9 -11.61 15.63 11.86
N ALA A 10 -12.55 14.75 11.48
CA ALA A 10 -12.28 13.33 11.25
C ALA A 10 -11.34 13.10 10.06
N VAL A 11 -11.49 13.85 8.97
CA VAL A 11 -10.59 13.81 7.81
C VAL A 11 -9.20 14.32 8.19
N VAL A 12 -9.12 15.42 8.95
CA VAL A 12 -7.85 15.95 9.47
C VAL A 12 -7.16 14.91 10.36
N LEU A 13 -7.90 14.28 11.29
CA LEU A 13 -7.39 13.20 12.14
C LEU A 13 -6.84 12.04 11.31
N PHE A 14 -7.53 11.62 10.25
CA PHE A 14 -7.05 10.57 9.36
C PHE A 14 -5.71 10.92 8.72
N PHE A 15 -5.56 12.13 8.16
CA PHE A 15 -4.30 12.54 7.55
C PHE A 15 -3.19 12.76 8.58
N LEU A 16 -3.49 13.27 9.78
CA LEU A 16 -2.51 13.41 10.86
C LEU A 16 -1.96 12.04 11.29
N ILE A 17 -2.83 11.07 11.54
CA ILE A 17 -2.42 9.70 11.92
C ILE A 17 -1.55 9.08 10.83
N ASN A 18 -1.96 9.20 9.57
CA ASN A 18 -1.18 8.64 8.45
C ASN A 18 0.15 9.38 8.24
N THR A 19 0.22 10.68 8.55
CA THR A 19 1.46 11.47 8.43
C THR A 19 2.43 11.12 9.55
N ILE A 20 1.97 11.06 10.80
CA ILE A 20 2.79 10.63 11.96
C ILE A 20 3.30 9.21 11.75
N GLY A 21 2.47 8.32 11.21
CA GLY A 21 2.87 6.96 10.85
C GLY A 21 3.97 6.87 9.78
N ARG A 22 4.18 7.92 8.97
CA ARG A 22 5.31 8.00 8.02
C ARG A 22 6.62 8.46 8.65
N PHE A 23 6.55 9.07 9.84
CA PHE A 23 7.71 9.44 10.65
C PHE A 23 8.07 8.37 11.70
N ALA A 24 7.21 7.35 11.88
CA ALA A 24 7.60 6.11 12.52
C ALA A 24 8.63 5.39 11.61
N PRO A 25 9.69 4.79 12.18
CA PRO A 25 10.84 4.33 11.41
C PRO A 25 10.46 3.13 10.53
N VAL A 26 10.09 3.40 9.28
CA VAL A 26 10.22 2.45 8.16
C VAL A 26 10.62 3.29 6.95
N GLU A 27 11.79 2.98 6.41
CA GLU A 27 12.55 3.80 5.48
C GLU A 27 11.86 3.99 4.11
N SER A 28 12.07 5.18 3.54
CA SER A 28 11.93 5.62 2.13
C SER A 28 10.84 5.05 1.18
N ARG A 29 10.03 5.98 0.65
CA ARG A 29 9.38 6.06 -0.70
C ARG A 29 9.19 4.75 -1.52
N TYR A 30 7.92 4.45 -1.83
CA TYR A 30 7.35 3.28 -2.53
C TYR A 30 7.19 2.06 -1.62
N TYR A 31 5.98 1.50 -1.57
CA TYR A 31 5.70 0.37 -0.68
C TYR A 31 5.85 -0.93 -1.47
N GLN A 32 6.72 -1.82 -0.99
CA GLN A 32 6.79 -3.17 -1.52
C GLN A 32 5.53 -3.95 -1.10
N ILE A 33 5.00 -4.81 -1.98
CA ILE A 33 3.88 -5.70 -1.59
C ILE A 33 4.32 -6.66 -0.46
N THR A 34 5.62 -6.95 -0.37
CA THR A 34 6.27 -7.68 0.72
C THR A 34 6.32 -6.90 2.02
N SER A 35 6.56 -5.58 2.01
CA SER A 35 6.60 -4.77 3.24
C SER A 35 5.25 -4.68 3.97
N PHE A 36 4.13 -4.95 3.28
CA PHE A 36 2.81 -5.11 3.93
C PHE A 36 2.65 -6.42 4.72
N LEU A 37 3.63 -7.33 4.65
CA LEU A 37 3.67 -8.57 5.43
C LEU A 37 4.65 -8.50 6.61
N GLU A 38 5.37 -7.40 6.79
CA GLU A 38 6.22 -7.23 7.97
C GLU A 38 5.33 -7.23 9.21
N THR A 39 5.63 -8.17 10.10
CA THR A 39 4.92 -8.37 11.36
C THR A 39 5.02 -7.11 12.19
N ASP A 40 3.90 -6.65 12.77
CA ASP A 40 3.89 -5.55 13.73
C ASP A 40 4.89 -5.89 14.87
N GLU A 41 6.12 -5.36 14.85
CA GLU A 41 7.17 -5.71 15.84
C GLU A 41 6.76 -5.36 17.29
N ALA A 42 5.80 -4.44 17.45
CA ALA A 42 5.20 -4.06 18.73
C ALA A 42 3.65 -3.99 18.67
N PRO A 43 2.94 -5.14 18.74
CA PRO A 43 1.50 -5.21 18.50
C PRO A 43 0.64 -4.37 19.47
N ALA A 44 1.00 -4.29 20.74
CA ALA A 44 0.23 -3.52 21.73
C ALA A 44 0.52 -2.04 21.72
N PHE A 45 1.76 -1.66 21.38
CA PHE A 45 2.05 -0.26 21.11
C PHE A 45 1.21 0.21 19.92
N ASN A 46 1.17 -0.58 18.85
CA ASN A 46 0.36 -0.29 17.65
C ASN A 46 -1.15 -0.29 17.96
N PHE A 47 -1.62 -1.17 18.85
CA PHE A 47 -2.99 -1.15 19.37
C PHE A 47 -3.30 0.12 20.16
N SER A 48 -2.50 0.40 21.19
CA SER A 48 -2.69 1.51 22.11
C SER A 48 -2.60 2.84 21.38
N PHE A 49 -1.58 3.02 20.53
CA PHE A 49 -1.42 4.20 19.70
C PHE A 49 -2.65 4.42 18.81
N ARG A 50 -3.18 3.36 18.19
CA ARG A 50 -4.32 3.45 17.27
C ARG A 50 -5.64 3.80 17.98
N ILE A 51 -5.80 3.43 19.26
CA ILE A 51 -6.99 3.77 20.05
C ILE A 51 -6.84 5.12 20.76
N LEU A 52 -5.68 5.38 21.35
CA LEU A 52 -5.43 6.60 22.13
C LEU A 52 -5.30 7.84 21.25
N THR A 53 -4.79 7.73 20.02
CA THR A 53 -4.61 8.92 19.17
C THR A 53 -5.92 9.67 18.89
N PRO A 54 -7.02 9.00 18.47
CA PRO A 54 -8.33 9.66 18.37
C PRO A 54 -8.82 10.26 19.69
N VAL A 55 -8.57 9.60 20.82
CA VAL A 55 -8.95 10.09 22.15
C VAL A 55 -8.22 11.39 22.49
N VAL A 56 -6.89 11.40 22.37
CA VAL A 56 -6.06 12.58 22.59
C VAL A 56 -6.48 13.71 21.65
N PHE A 57 -6.76 13.40 20.38
CA PHE A 57 -7.20 14.40 19.41
C PHE A 57 -8.52 15.09 19.83
N ILE A 58 -9.54 14.33 20.24
CA ILE A 58 -10.81 14.93 20.66
C ILE A 58 -10.67 15.76 21.95
N ILE A 59 -9.77 15.38 22.86
CA ILE A 59 -9.46 16.18 24.06
C ILE A 59 -8.85 17.51 23.64
N LEU A 60 -7.79 17.50 22.82
CA LEU A 60 -7.07 18.71 22.40
C LEU A 60 -7.98 19.69 21.64
N ILE A 61 -8.76 19.19 20.68
CA ILE A 61 -9.66 20.06 19.91
C ILE A 61 -10.80 20.60 20.78
N SER A 62 -11.30 19.82 21.76
CA SER A 62 -12.30 20.31 22.70
C SER A 62 -11.76 21.40 23.62
N THR A 63 -10.54 21.23 24.14
CA THR A 63 -9.85 22.26 24.92
C THR A 63 -9.73 23.57 24.15
N LEU A 64 -9.29 23.48 22.88
CA LEU A 64 -9.17 24.65 22.02
C LEU A 64 -10.52 25.32 21.76
N LEU A 65 -11.56 24.54 21.47
CA LEU A 65 -12.91 25.07 21.23
C LEU A 65 -13.47 25.77 22.48
N TYR A 66 -13.29 25.22 23.67
CA TYR A 66 -13.68 25.87 24.92
C TYR A 66 -12.91 27.18 25.15
N GLN A 67 -11.60 27.21 24.90
CA GLN A 67 -10.80 28.45 25.00
C GLN A 67 -11.29 29.53 24.04
N LEU A 68 -11.74 29.15 22.84
CA LEU A 68 -12.32 30.03 21.84
C LEU A 68 -13.80 30.36 22.08
N LYS A 69 -14.40 29.88 23.18
CA LYS A 69 -15.83 30.04 23.51
C LYS A 69 -16.77 29.47 22.45
N LEU A 70 -16.35 28.39 21.78
CA LEU A 70 -17.07 27.68 20.72
C LEU A 70 -17.72 26.37 21.23
N ASP A 71 -18.27 26.40 22.45
CA ASP A 71 -18.83 25.25 23.17
C ASP A 71 -19.84 24.42 22.36
N ALA A 72 -20.62 25.07 21.47
CA ALA A 72 -21.58 24.41 20.61
C ALA A 72 -20.96 23.34 19.69
N TYR A 73 -19.68 23.48 19.33
CA TYR A 73 -18.94 22.51 18.51
C TYR A 73 -18.36 21.35 19.33
N VAL A 74 -18.30 21.47 20.65
CA VAL A 74 -17.84 20.40 21.56
C VAL A 74 -18.97 19.40 21.86
N LYS A 75 -20.22 19.84 21.73
CA LYS A 75 -21.37 18.95 21.90
C LYS A 75 -21.27 17.75 20.96
N ASP A 76 -21.36 16.57 21.55
CA ASP A 76 -21.30 15.25 20.92
C ASP A 76 -20.04 15.05 20.07
N ILE A 77 -18.91 15.66 20.45
CA ILE A 77 -17.65 15.60 19.67
C ILE A 77 -17.09 14.19 19.49
N TYR A 78 -17.53 13.21 20.28
CA TYR A 78 -17.20 11.80 20.07
C TYR A 78 -17.63 11.30 18.68
N TRP A 79 -18.61 11.92 18.00
CA TRP A 79 -18.98 11.61 16.61
C TRP A 79 -17.82 11.75 15.63
N VAL A 80 -16.81 12.58 15.93
CA VAL A 80 -15.56 12.67 15.14
C VAL A 80 -14.91 11.29 15.01
N SER A 81 -14.95 10.46 16.05
CA SER A 81 -14.34 9.13 16.01
C SER A 81 -15.10 8.17 15.10
N ILE A 82 -16.44 8.25 15.10
CA ILE A 82 -17.31 7.49 14.20
C ILE A 82 -17.04 7.89 12.75
N TYR A 83 -17.04 9.19 12.44
CA TYR A 83 -16.72 9.67 11.09
C TYR A 83 -15.31 9.27 10.66
N TYR A 84 -14.34 9.28 11.58
CA TYR A 84 -12.97 8.88 11.30
C TYR A 84 -12.88 7.40 10.90
N VAL A 85 -13.49 6.49 11.67
CA VAL A 85 -13.42 5.05 11.36
C VAL A 85 -14.19 4.71 10.08
N THR A 86 -15.31 5.38 9.83
CA THR A 86 -16.08 5.24 8.58
C THR A 86 -15.28 5.76 7.39
N PHE A 87 -14.71 6.96 7.49
CA PHE A 87 -13.87 7.53 6.44
C PHE A 87 -12.67 6.63 6.13
N ARG A 88 -11.99 6.11 7.17
CA ARG A 88 -10.88 5.16 7.01
C ARG A 88 -11.30 3.89 6.26
N ALA A 89 -12.47 3.33 6.57
CA ALA A 89 -12.99 2.16 5.88
C ALA A 89 -13.28 2.47 4.40
N LEU A 90 -14.01 3.57 4.13
CA LEU A 90 -14.33 4.03 2.77
C LEU A 90 -13.09 4.32 1.95
N PHE A 91 -12.12 5.04 2.52
CA PHE A 91 -10.86 5.34 1.86
C PHE A 91 -10.14 4.07 1.40
N ASN A 92 -10.08 3.04 2.25
CA ASN A 92 -9.46 1.76 1.92
C ASN A 92 -10.20 0.98 0.82
N LEU A 93 -11.52 1.10 0.75
CA LEU A 93 -12.32 0.52 -0.33
C LEU A 93 -12.03 1.25 -1.66
N ILE A 94 -11.97 2.59 -1.64
CA ILE A 94 -11.73 3.41 -2.83
C ILE A 94 -10.35 3.14 -3.46
N ILE A 95 -9.33 2.89 -2.64
CA ILE A 95 -7.96 2.59 -3.10
C ILE A 95 -7.72 1.11 -3.42
N ASP A 96 -8.77 0.28 -3.47
CA ASP A 96 -8.72 -1.15 -3.81
C ASP A 96 -7.85 -2.01 -2.86
N ARG A 97 -7.71 -1.58 -1.59
CA ARG A 97 -6.94 -2.32 -0.56
C ARG A 97 -7.80 -3.21 0.32
N ALA A 98 -9.08 -3.35 0.00
CA ALA A 98 -10.06 -4.11 0.77
C ALA A 98 -9.62 -5.56 1.05
N TYR A 99 -8.96 -6.21 0.09
CA TYR A 99 -8.52 -7.59 0.17
C TYR A 99 -7.29 -7.81 1.07
N LEU A 100 -6.50 -6.75 1.33
CA LEU A 100 -5.33 -6.80 2.20
C LEU A 100 -5.69 -6.63 3.68
N ILE A 101 -6.88 -6.08 3.95
CA ILE A 101 -7.29 -5.67 5.29
C ILE A 101 -7.84 -6.84 6.09
N ASN A 102 -7.35 -6.97 7.33
CA ASN A 102 -8.02 -7.78 8.34
C ASN A 102 -9.24 -7.02 8.88
N TRP A 103 -10.40 -7.20 8.24
CA TRP A 103 -11.64 -6.51 8.61
C TRP A 103 -12.10 -6.83 10.03
N LYS A 104 -11.85 -8.04 10.54
CA LYS A 104 -12.16 -8.38 11.95
C LYS A 104 -11.35 -7.50 12.92
N LYS A 105 -10.02 -7.39 12.69
CA LYS A 105 -9.13 -6.50 13.47
C LYS A 105 -9.57 -5.04 13.35
N GLN A 106 -9.96 -4.57 12.16
CA GLN A 106 -10.41 -3.18 11.97
C GLN A 106 -11.74 -2.87 12.63
N VAL A 107 -12.73 -3.77 12.57
CA VAL A 107 -14.02 -3.61 13.26
C VAL A 107 -13.81 -3.58 14.78
N PHE A 108 -12.95 -4.46 15.30
CA PHE A 108 -12.58 -4.44 16.72
C PHE A 108 -11.94 -3.10 17.13
N TYR A 109 -11.00 -2.58 16.35
CA TYR A 109 -10.40 -1.27 16.60
C TYR A 109 -11.41 -0.13 16.53
N ALA A 110 -12.31 -0.16 15.53
CA ALA A 110 -13.35 0.84 15.40
C ALA A 110 -14.26 0.86 16.65
N PHE A 111 -14.66 -0.32 17.13
CA PHE A 111 -15.43 -0.44 18.36
C PHE A 111 -14.69 0.14 19.57
N CYS A 112 -13.42 -0.24 19.79
CA CYS A 112 -12.63 0.28 20.90
C CYS A 112 -12.44 1.80 20.84
N ILE A 113 -12.18 2.35 19.65
CA ILE A 113 -12.03 3.80 19.44
C ILE A 113 -13.32 4.54 19.80
N VAL A 114 -14.46 4.08 19.27
CA VAL A 114 -15.76 4.73 19.51
C VAL A 114 -16.13 4.65 20.98
N LEU A 115 -15.93 3.49 21.63
CA LEU A 115 -16.20 3.31 23.05
C LEU A 115 -15.30 4.22 23.91
N ALA A 116 -13.99 4.23 23.67
CA ALA A 116 -13.05 5.02 24.45
C ALA A 116 -13.32 6.53 24.32
N THR A 117 -13.57 7.01 23.10
CA THR A 117 -13.88 8.42 22.85
C THR A 117 -15.22 8.84 23.45
N TYR A 118 -16.24 7.96 23.43
CA TYR A 118 -17.51 8.20 24.09
C TYR A 118 -17.36 8.30 25.62
N VAL A 119 -16.63 7.36 26.25
CA VAL A 119 -16.38 7.39 27.70
C VAL A 119 -15.66 8.67 28.12
N ILE A 120 -14.62 9.08 27.38
CA ILE A 120 -13.89 10.32 27.64
C ILE A 120 -14.77 11.56 27.43
N TYR A 121 -15.62 11.54 26.42
CA TYR A 121 -16.59 12.63 26.21
C TYR A 121 -17.52 12.81 27.41
N GLU A 122 -18.17 11.72 27.84
CA GLU A 122 -19.14 11.73 28.95
C GLU A 122 -18.51 12.05 30.31
N LYS A 123 -17.32 11.51 30.58
CA LYS A 123 -16.69 11.62 31.89
C LYS A 123 -15.88 12.89 32.06
N LEU A 124 -15.23 13.39 31.00
CA LEU A 124 -14.20 14.41 31.10
C LEU A 124 -14.53 15.66 30.27
N ILE A 125 -14.84 15.51 28.98
CA ILE A 125 -14.98 16.66 28.06
C ILE A 125 -16.25 17.47 28.34
N ILE A 126 -17.42 16.83 28.44
CA ILE A 126 -18.70 17.55 28.56
C ILE A 126 -18.85 18.23 29.92
N LYS A 127 -18.29 17.62 30.96
CA LYS A 127 -18.31 18.14 32.33
C LYS A 127 -17.34 19.28 32.58
N LYS A 128 -16.49 19.60 31.61
CA LYS A 128 -15.40 20.57 31.74
C LYS A 128 -14.53 20.30 32.97
N GLU A 129 -14.39 19.03 33.34
CA GLU A 129 -13.43 18.64 34.38
C GLU A 129 -12.03 19.04 33.90
N ASN A 130 -11.15 19.38 34.83
CA ASN A 130 -9.81 19.86 34.49
C ASN A 130 -9.12 18.78 33.65
N LEU A 131 -8.91 19.08 32.36
CA LEU A 131 -8.52 18.08 31.35
C LEU A 131 -7.06 17.64 31.50
N MET A 132 -6.30 18.31 32.37
CA MET A 132 -4.95 17.95 32.77
C MET A 132 -4.94 17.27 34.14
N PRO A 133 -4.15 16.20 34.32
CA PRO A 133 -3.96 15.59 35.63
C PRO A 133 -3.40 16.62 36.61
N ASN A 134 -4.04 16.73 37.78
CA ASN A 134 -3.48 17.50 38.88
C ASN A 134 -2.39 16.64 39.52
N PHE A 135 -1.12 17.07 39.47
CA PHE A 135 0.05 16.28 39.87
C PHE A 135 0.19 16.07 41.40
N SER A 136 -0.87 16.31 42.17
CA SER A 136 -0.84 16.39 43.63
C SER A 136 -1.28 15.13 44.39
N ASP A 137 -1.95 14.15 43.75
CA ASP A 137 -2.65 13.08 44.49
C ASP A 137 -2.09 11.67 44.25
N ILE A 138 -2.02 10.86 45.32
CA ILE A 138 -1.62 9.43 45.34
C ILE A 138 -2.45 8.56 44.38
N SER A 139 -3.67 8.98 44.04
CA SER A 139 -4.48 8.36 42.97
C SER A 139 -3.74 8.29 41.62
N ASN A 140 -2.77 9.16 41.37
CA ASN A 140 -1.97 9.19 40.15
C ASN A 140 -1.00 8.01 40.01
N GLU A 141 -0.42 7.53 41.12
CA GLU A 141 0.48 6.37 41.09
C GLU A 141 -0.28 5.08 40.72
N LEU A 142 -1.51 4.96 41.22
CA LEU A 142 -2.40 3.85 40.90
C LEU A 142 -2.79 3.87 39.40
N TRP A 143 -2.99 5.05 38.81
CA TRP A 143 -3.23 5.20 37.37
C TRP A 143 -2.01 4.81 36.52
N ILE A 144 -0.79 5.13 36.97
CA ILE A 144 0.44 4.69 36.28
C ILE A 144 0.54 3.16 36.33
N ILE A 145 0.25 2.53 37.47
CA ILE A 145 0.24 1.07 37.62
C ILE A 145 -0.85 0.44 36.75
N ILE A 146 -2.06 1.02 36.70
CA ILE A 146 -3.15 0.58 35.83
C ILE A 146 -2.76 0.72 34.36
N LEU A 147 -2.12 1.83 33.95
CA LEU A 147 -1.63 2.04 32.59
C LEU A 147 -0.54 1.02 32.22
N ILE A 148 0.41 0.74 33.12
CA ILE A 148 1.44 -0.29 32.92
C ILE A 148 0.80 -1.69 32.86
N PHE A 149 -0.17 -1.98 33.71
CA PHE A 149 -0.90 -3.25 33.71
C PHE A 149 -1.72 -3.44 32.44
N LEU A 150 -2.45 -2.41 31.98
CA LEU A 150 -3.17 -2.41 30.71
C LEU A 150 -2.22 -2.55 29.52
N TYR A 151 -1.08 -1.84 29.53
CA TYR A 151 -0.02 -1.99 28.54
C TYR A 151 0.48 -3.45 28.48
N ASN A 152 0.74 -4.06 29.64
CA ASN A 152 1.17 -5.46 29.73
C ASN A 152 0.09 -6.46 29.31
N LEU A 153 -1.18 -6.18 29.63
CA LEU A 153 -2.32 -7.02 29.27
C LEU A 153 -2.56 -7.01 27.76
N VAL A 154 -2.50 -5.83 27.14
CA VAL A 154 -2.62 -5.70 25.68
C VAL A 154 -1.40 -6.31 24.96
N ASN A 155 -0.18 -6.20 25.51
CA ASN A 155 1.02 -6.89 24.98
C ASN A 155 0.87 -8.41 24.93
N LYS A 156 0.09 -8.99 25.84
CA LYS A 156 -0.24 -10.42 25.81
C LYS A 156 -1.35 -10.77 24.81
N ILE A 157 -2.16 -9.80 24.37
CA ILE A 157 -3.13 -9.98 23.29
C ILE A 157 -2.37 -9.88 21.96
N GLN A 158 -1.63 -10.94 21.65
CA GLN A 158 -1.14 -11.15 20.29
C GLN A 158 -2.34 -11.53 19.42
N LEU A 159 -2.94 -10.55 18.74
CA LEU A 159 -3.84 -10.84 17.65
C LEU A 159 -3.01 -11.52 16.57
N SER A 160 -3.13 -12.85 16.46
CA SER A 160 -2.35 -13.62 15.49
C SER A 160 -2.44 -12.98 14.10
N GLU A 161 -1.29 -12.78 13.47
CA GLU A 161 -1.22 -12.30 12.08
C GLU A 161 -1.59 -13.38 11.06
N ASN A 162 -2.00 -14.56 11.55
CA ASN A 162 -2.49 -15.69 10.80
C ASN A 162 -3.35 -15.23 9.61
N GLY A 163 -2.82 -15.44 8.41
CA GLY A 163 -3.48 -15.12 7.16
C GLY A 163 -3.07 -13.80 6.49
N ALA A 164 -2.01 -13.11 6.93
CA ALA A 164 -1.42 -12.00 6.16
C ALA A 164 -1.05 -12.44 4.73
N GLU A 165 -0.33 -13.56 4.61
CA GLU A 165 -0.01 -14.16 3.31
C GLU A 165 -1.28 -14.51 2.50
N LYS A 166 -2.29 -15.10 3.14
CA LYS A 166 -3.59 -15.41 2.50
C LYS A 166 -4.29 -14.15 1.97
N ARG A 167 -4.17 -13.02 2.66
CA ARG A 167 -4.72 -11.72 2.22
C ARG A 167 -3.92 -11.14 1.05
N LYS A 168 -2.58 -11.18 1.11
CA LYS A 168 -1.70 -10.84 -0.03
C LYS A 168 -2.08 -11.63 -1.26
N LEU A 169 -2.16 -12.96 -1.15
CA LEU A 169 -2.53 -13.84 -2.26
C LEU A 169 -3.92 -13.49 -2.82
N ARG A 170 -4.90 -13.21 -1.95
CA ARG A 170 -6.25 -12.83 -2.38
C ARG A 170 -6.25 -11.51 -3.15
N TYR A 171 -5.53 -10.50 -2.68
CA TYR A 171 -5.37 -9.22 -3.35
C TYR A 171 -4.71 -9.39 -4.73
N ILE A 172 -3.59 -10.12 -4.78
CA ILE A 172 -2.86 -10.39 -6.03
C ILE A 172 -3.76 -11.14 -7.00
N LYS A 173 -4.43 -12.22 -6.56
CA LYS A 173 -5.35 -13.00 -7.40
C LYS A 173 -6.48 -12.14 -7.98
N HIS A 174 -7.11 -11.32 -7.14
CA HIS A 174 -8.19 -10.44 -7.58
C HIS A 174 -7.70 -9.42 -8.61
N THR A 175 -6.61 -8.72 -8.29
CA THR A 175 -6.04 -7.67 -9.14
C THR A 175 -5.54 -8.25 -10.46
N LEU A 176 -4.79 -9.35 -10.41
CA LEU A 176 -4.27 -10.04 -11.60
C LEU A 176 -5.40 -10.52 -12.50
N SER A 177 -6.48 -11.09 -11.94
CA SER A 177 -7.67 -11.47 -12.71
C SER A 177 -8.27 -10.27 -13.44
N ASN A 178 -8.44 -9.13 -12.76
CA ASN A 178 -8.94 -7.90 -13.37
C ASN A 178 -8.01 -7.37 -14.48
N LEU A 179 -6.70 -7.45 -14.28
CA LEU A 179 -5.70 -7.04 -15.28
C LEU A 179 -5.76 -7.95 -16.51
N LYS A 180 -5.76 -9.28 -16.30
CA LYS A 180 -5.88 -10.28 -17.38
C LYS A 180 -7.16 -10.09 -18.19
N ASN A 181 -8.30 -9.93 -17.52
CA ASN A 181 -9.58 -9.70 -18.20
C ASN A 181 -9.57 -8.45 -19.09
N LYS A 182 -8.78 -7.43 -18.73
CA LYS A 182 -8.77 -6.15 -19.43
C LYS A 182 -7.68 -6.02 -20.49
N TYR A 183 -6.53 -6.67 -20.31
CA TYR A 183 -5.33 -6.44 -21.12
C TYR A 183 -4.71 -7.69 -21.74
N SER A 184 -5.20 -8.90 -21.42
CA SER A 184 -4.61 -10.15 -21.94
C SER A 184 -4.55 -10.18 -23.46
N THR A 185 -5.61 -9.77 -24.16
CA THR A 185 -5.65 -9.75 -25.63
C THR A 185 -4.54 -8.89 -26.25
N ILE A 186 -4.23 -7.74 -25.65
CA ILE A 186 -3.17 -6.86 -26.15
C ILE A 186 -1.80 -7.48 -25.87
N ILE A 187 -1.59 -8.01 -24.66
CA ILE A 187 -0.33 -8.63 -24.27
C ILE A 187 -0.04 -9.86 -25.15
N SER A 188 -1.01 -10.76 -25.31
CA SER A 188 -0.86 -11.96 -26.13
C SER A 188 -0.69 -11.64 -27.62
N SER A 189 -1.20 -10.50 -28.11
CA SER A 189 -0.97 -10.07 -29.49
C SER A 189 0.44 -9.51 -29.76
N ARG A 190 1.26 -9.38 -28.71
CA ARG A 190 2.57 -8.72 -28.75
C ARG A 190 3.71 -9.65 -28.32
N THR A 191 3.43 -10.65 -27.49
CA THR A 191 4.41 -11.64 -27.06
C THR A 191 3.71 -12.94 -26.67
N ASP A 192 4.26 -14.07 -27.12
CA ASP A 192 3.86 -15.41 -26.66
C ASP A 192 4.75 -15.93 -25.53
N ILE A 193 5.79 -15.17 -25.15
CA ILE A 193 6.73 -15.57 -24.12
C ILE A 193 6.17 -15.28 -22.73
N ILE A 194 5.84 -16.36 -22.03
CA ILE A 194 5.15 -16.34 -20.74
C ILE A 194 5.93 -15.54 -19.69
N ARG A 195 7.27 -15.59 -19.68
CA ARG A 195 8.05 -14.80 -18.71
C ARG A 195 7.90 -13.29 -18.95
N LEU A 196 7.84 -12.85 -20.20
CA LEU A 196 7.61 -11.44 -20.52
C LEU A 196 6.19 -11.01 -20.11
N GLU A 197 5.19 -11.87 -20.35
CA GLU A 197 3.83 -11.68 -19.85
C GLU A 197 3.81 -11.52 -18.32
N GLN A 198 4.51 -12.39 -17.58
CA GLN A 198 4.62 -12.31 -16.12
C GLN A 198 5.24 -10.98 -15.66
N ILE A 199 6.32 -10.52 -16.31
CA ILE A 199 6.97 -9.24 -16.01
C ILE A 199 6.02 -8.06 -16.29
N ILE A 200 5.29 -8.08 -17.41
CA ILE A 200 4.30 -7.05 -17.73
C ILE A 200 3.19 -6.99 -16.67
N TYR A 201 2.67 -8.14 -16.25
CA TYR A 201 1.68 -8.18 -15.16
C TYR A 201 2.26 -7.76 -13.81
N ALA A 202 3.51 -8.11 -13.51
CA ALA A 202 4.19 -7.69 -12.30
C ALA A 202 4.33 -6.16 -12.25
N ILE A 203 4.76 -5.52 -13.36
CA ILE A 203 4.80 -4.06 -13.48
C ILE A 203 3.42 -3.45 -13.24
N MET A 204 2.39 -3.90 -13.94
CA MET A 204 1.03 -3.37 -13.74
C MET A 204 0.50 -3.57 -12.32
N LEU A 205 0.81 -4.70 -11.69
CA LEU A 205 0.39 -5.01 -10.32
C LEU A 205 1.11 -4.11 -9.31
N HIS A 206 2.42 -3.93 -9.46
CA HIS A 206 3.23 -3.03 -8.64
C HIS A 206 2.76 -1.57 -8.78
N GLU A 207 2.61 -1.08 -10.01
CA GLU A 207 2.16 0.28 -10.28
C GLU A 207 0.73 0.52 -9.80
N ASN A 208 -0.19 -0.44 -10.02
CA ASN A 208 -1.57 -0.30 -9.54
C ASN A 208 -1.65 -0.30 -8.01
N PHE A 209 -0.74 -0.98 -7.33
CA PHE A 209 -0.68 -1.02 -5.87
C PHE A 209 -0.17 0.30 -5.26
N ASN A 210 0.87 0.87 -5.88
CA ASN A 210 1.49 2.12 -5.45
C ASN A 210 0.71 3.36 -5.89
N ARG A 211 0.05 3.28 -7.06
CA ARG A 211 -0.81 4.33 -7.62
C ARG A 211 -2.17 3.76 -8.03
N PRO A 212 -3.07 3.53 -7.05
CA PRO A 212 -4.45 3.11 -7.29
C PRO A 212 -5.20 4.04 -8.26
N LYS A 213 -6.25 3.50 -8.89
CA LYS A 213 -7.09 4.21 -9.89
C LYS A 213 -7.53 5.60 -9.44
N ALA A 214 -7.89 5.77 -8.16
CA ALA A 214 -8.31 7.07 -7.62
C ALA A 214 -7.20 8.14 -7.72
N PHE A 215 -5.95 7.78 -7.45
CA PHE A 215 -4.81 8.69 -7.61
C PHE A 215 -4.49 8.95 -9.08
N ARG A 216 -4.54 7.91 -9.93
CA ARG A 216 -4.35 8.09 -11.39
C ARG A 216 -5.40 9.03 -11.99
N LEU A 217 -6.64 8.99 -11.51
CA LEU A 217 -7.70 9.91 -11.95
C LEU A 217 -7.35 11.38 -11.62
N LEU A 218 -6.80 11.64 -10.42
CA LEU A 218 -6.32 12.97 -10.05
C LEU A 218 -5.12 13.39 -10.91
N GLU A 219 -4.20 12.48 -11.20
CA GLU A 219 -3.08 12.70 -12.11
C GLU A 219 -3.56 13.05 -13.52
N TYR A 220 -4.60 12.38 -14.03
CA TYR A 220 -5.22 12.72 -15.32
C TYR A 220 -5.77 14.14 -15.35
N VAL A 221 -6.48 14.56 -14.31
CA VAL A 221 -6.98 15.94 -14.22
C VAL A 221 -5.82 16.93 -14.19
N LYS A 222 -4.78 16.65 -13.39
CA LYS A 222 -3.59 17.51 -13.30
C LYS A 222 -2.82 17.57 -14.62
N SER A 223 -2.73 16.46 -15.35
CA SER A 223 -1.97 16.36 -16.60
C SER A 223 -2.47 17.32 -17.68
N LYS A 224 -3.79 17.57 -17.73
CA LYS A 224 -4.41 18.52 -18.67
C LYS A 224 -3.88 19.96 -18.52
N PHE A 225 -3.33 20.29 -17.36
CA PHE A 225 -2.78 21.61 -17.05
C PHE A 225 -1.25 21.60 -16.94
N SER A 226 -0.60 20.45 -17.11
CA SER A 226 0.86 20.32 -17.06
C SER A 226 1.48 20.61 -18.43
N LYS A 227 2.56 21.38 -18.45
CA LYS A 227 3.41 21.58 -19.65
C LYS A 227 4.59 20.59 -19.72
N ASN A 228 4.82 19.85 -18.64
CA ASN A 228 5.91 18.88 -18.54
C ASN A 228 5.40 17.46 -18.79
N PRO A 229 6.23 16.57 -19.35
CA PRO A 229 5.90 15.16 -19.51
C PRO A 229 5.56 14.52 -18.16
N VAL A 230 4.49 13.74 -18.14
CA VAL A 230 3.98 13.07 -16.93
C VAL A 230 3.83 11.58 -17.14
N SER A 231 4.17 10.79 -16.11
CA SER A 231 3.87 9.36 -16.07
C SER A 231 2.39 9.15 -15.80
N LEU A 232 1.70 8.43 -16.69
CA LEU A 232 0.27 8.24 -16.65
C LEU A 232 -0.10 6.79 -16.93
N GLY A 233 -1.34 6.41 -16.56
CA GLY A 233 -1.86 5.08 -16.81
C GLY A 233 -1.39 4.01 -15.84
N ILE A 234 -1.87 2.79 -16.07
CA ILE A 234 -1.64 1.66 -15.17
C ILE A 234 -0.21 1.15 -15.20
N MET A 235 0.53 1.40 -16.27
CA MET A 235 1.96 1.10 -16.35
C MET A 235 2.83 2.34 -16.07
N GLN A 236 2.23 3.52 -15.81
CA GLN A 236 2.94 4.76 -15.43
C GLN A 236 4.00 5.22 -16.45
N VAL A 237 3.67 5.10 -17.74
CA VAL A 237 4.56 5.47 -18.84
C VAL A 237 4.60 6.98 -19.03
N LYS A 238 5.79 7.56 -19.24
CA LYS A 238 5.96 8.99 -19.53
C LYS A 238 5.31 9.37 -20.86
N SER A 239 4.57 10.47 -20.85
CA SER A 239 3.94 11.03 -22.04
C SER A 239 3.90 12.56 -22.00
N ASP A 240 4.08 13.18 -23.17
CA ASP A 240 4.00 14.64 -23.37
C ASP A 240 2.55 15.15 -23.40
N GLY A 241 1.58 14.23 -23.43
CA GLY A 241 0.16 14.52 -23.40
C GLY A 241 -0.64 13.45 -22.67
N PHE A 242 -1.94 13.68 -22.54
CA PHE A 242 -2.85 12.73 -21.90
C PHE A 242 -2.82 11.36 -22.61
N ILE A 243 -2.56 10.31 -21.84
CA ILE A 243 -2.76 8.92 -22.24
C ILE A 243 -3.66 8.23 -21.22
N ASN A 244 -4.53 7.34 -21.68
CA ASN A 244 -5.37 6.53 -20.80
C ASN A 244 -4.64 5.22 -20.38
N ASP A 245 -5.27 4.43 -19.51
CA ASP A 245 -4.69 3.16 -19.04
C ASP A 245 -4.37 2.19 -20.20
N LEU A 246 -5.17 2.16 -21.27
CA LEU A 246 -4.97 1.27 -22.42
C LEU A 246 -3.72 1.67 -23.22
N GLN A 247 -3.63 2.95 -23.57
CA GLN A 247 -2.49 3.53 -24.29
C GLN A 247 -1.20 3.42 -23.47
N SER A 248 -1.29 3.56 -22.14
CA SER A 248 -0.16 3.30 -21.26
C SER A 248 0.31 1.85 -21.31
N VAL A 249 -0.60 0.88 -21.46
CA VAL A 249 -0.23 -0.54 -21.61
C VAL A 249 0.44 -0.77 -22.96
N GLU A 250 -0.14 -0.28 -24.05
CA GLU A 250 0.44 -0.42 -25.39
C GLU A 250 1.85 0.16 -25.46
N LYS A 251 2.03 1.39 -24.98
CA LYS A 251 3.34 2.06 -24.95
C LYS A 251 4.32 1.38 -24.00
N GLY A 252 3.84 0.86 -22.87
CA GLY A 252 4.67 0.14 -21.91
C GLY A 252 5.20 -1.18 -22.48
N ILE A 253 4.35 -1.93 -23.17
CA ILE A 253 4.74 -3.17 -23.86
C ILE A 253 5.72 -2.86 -25.00
N GLU A 254 5.49 -1.81 -25.78
CA GLU A 254 6.40 -1.40 -26.86
C GLU A 254 7.81 -1.10 -26.35
N ILE A 255 7.93 -0.39 -25.22
CA ILE A 255 9.23 -0.13 -24.57
C ILE A 255 9.92 -1.43 -24.20
N LEU A 256 9.20 -2.36 -23.57
CA LEU A 256 9.77 -3.64 -23.12
C LEU A 256 10.22 -4.51 -24.30
N ILE A 257 9.40 -4.62 -25.35
CA ILE A 257 9.74 -5.42 -26.54
C ILE A 257 10.96 -4.84 -27.24
N LYS A 258 10.99 -3.52 -27.46
CA LYS A 258 12.13 -2.84 -28.07
C LYS A 258 13.41 -3.09 -27.28
N GLU A 259 13.34 -3.07 -25.95
CA GLU A 259 14.49 -3.35 -25.12
C GLU A 259 14.92 -4.82 -25.18
N VAL A 260 13.96 -5.76 -25.24
CA VAL A 260 14.28 -7.18 -25.47
C VAL A 260 15.04 -7.36 -26.78
N ASP A 261 14.58 -6.75 -27.88
CA ASP A 261 15.25 -6.83 -29.18
C ASP A 261 16.68 -6.27 -29.15
N LEU A 262 16.93 -5.25 -28.33
CA LEU A 262 18.26 -4.66 -28.12
C LEU A 262 19.18 -5.54 -27.26
N LEU A 263 18.61 -6.19 -26.24
CA LEU A 263 19.35 -7.00 -25.28
C LEU A 263 19.63 -8.42 -25.80
N PHE A 264 18.72 -8.98 -26.58
CA PHE A 264 18.76 -10.38 -27.02
C PHE A 264 20.04 -10.76 -27.78
N PRO A 265 20.56 -9.97 -28.76
CA PRO A 265 21.81 -10.31 -29.44
C PRO A 265 23.00 -10.43 -28.49
N LYS A 266 23.08 -9.54 -27.49
CA LYS A 266 24.14 -9.54 -26.48
C LYS A 266 24.00 -10.74 -25.54
N PHE A 267 22.77 -11.03 -25.11
CA PHE A 267 22.48 -12.22 -24.32
C PHE A 267 22.91 -13.49 -25.06
N LYS A 268 22.54 -13.63 -26.34
CA LYS A 268 22.86 -14.80 -27.16
C LYS A 268 24.37 -15.01 -27.30
N GLU A 269 25.14 -13.93 -27.48
CA GLU A 269 26.60 -13.99 -27.55
C GLU A 269 27.24 -14.46 -26.23
N GLU A 270 26.78 -13.91 -25.09
CA GLU A 270 27.26 -14.32 -23.77
C GLU A 270 26.84 -15.75 -23.43
N TYR A 271 25.58 -16.11 -23.71
CA TYR A 271 25.01 -17.44 -23.48
C TYR A 271 25.82 -18.53 -24.19
N GLY A 272 26.23 -18.30 -25.44
CA GLY A 272 27.03 -19.27 -26.21
C GLY A 272 28.44 -19.56 -25.66
N LYS A 273 28.90 -18.79 -24.67
CA LYS A 273 30.21 -18.97 -24.00
C LYS A 273 30.09 -19.71 -22.67
N LEU A 274 28.87 -19.94 -22.18
CA LEU A 274 28.61 -20.55 -20.87
C LEU A 274 28.41 -22.05 -21.00
N ASN A 275 28.86 -22.79 -19.98
CA ASN A 275 28.71 -24.25 -19.92
C ASN A 275 28.02 -24.73 -18.64
N GLY A 276 27.86 -23.85 -17.62
CA GLY A 276 27.23 -24.18 -16.35
C GLY A 276 25.78 -23.71 -16.23
N ALA A 277 24.91 -24.56 -15.68
CA ALA A 277 23.51 -24.20 -15.40
C ALA A 277 23.38 -22.98 -14.47
N TYR A 278 24.24 -22.87 -13.46
CA TYR A 278 24.27 -21.72 -12.55
C TYR A 278 24.65 -20.40 -13.26
N GLU A 279 25.62 -20.46 -14.17
CA GLU A 279 26.06 -19.28 -14.94
C GLU A 279 24.94 -18.80 -15.87
N ILE A 280 24.21 -19.74 -16.50
CA ILE A 280 23.06 -19.45 -17.34
C ILE A 280 21.93 -18.81 -16.53
N GLU A 281 21.61 -19.34 -15.34
CA GLU A 281 20.58 -18.78 -14.47
C GLU A 281 20.94 -17.35 -14.04
N TYR A 282 22.20 -17.12 -13.65
CA TYR A 282 22.68 -15.79 -13.29
C TYR A 282 22.60 -14.81 -14.48
N LEU A 283 22.99 -15.27 -15.69
CA LEU A 283 22.91 -14.48 -16.91
C LEU A 283 21.46 -14.06 -17.19
N GLU A 284 20.51 -15.01 -17.13
CA GLU A 284 19.07 -14.75 -17.26
C GLU A 284 18.58 -13.69 -16.29
N GLN A 285 18.85 -13.86 -14.99
CA GLN A 285 18.44 -12.90 -13.97
C GLN A 285 19.03 -11.51 -14.23
N SER A 286 20.32 -11.44 -14.62
CA SER A 286 20.99 -10.19 -14.91
C SER A 286 20.36 -9.44 -16.09
N TYR A 287 19.95 -10.17 -17.14
CA TYR A 287 19.36 -9.60 -18.35
C TYR A 287 17.89 -9.22 -18.14
N GLN A 288 17.13 -10.00 -17.37
CA GLN A 288 15.80 -9.60 -16.91
C GLN A 288 15.86 -8.31 -16.08
N ALA A 289 16.84 -8.18 -15.19
CA ALA A 289 17.05 -6.95 -14.44
C ALA A 289 17.44 -5.76 -15.35
N LYS A 290 18.29 -5.97 -16.36
CA LYS A 290 18.61 -4.93 -17.37
C LYS A 290 17.36 -4.47 -18.12
N LEU A 291 16.51 -5.40 -18.57
CA LEU A 291 15.24 -5.11 -19.23
C LEU A 291 14.34 -4.22 -18.35
N ILE A 292 14.16 -4.59 -17.08
CA ILE A 292 13.30 -3.82 -16.16
C ILE A 292 13.93 -2.46 -15.83
N ARG A 293 15.26 -2.37 -15.71
CA ARG A 293 15.96 -1.10 -15.49
C ARG A 293 15.87 -0.14 -16.66
N ALA A 294 15.75 -0.63 -17.88
CA ALA A 294 15.48 0.20 -19.05
C ALA A 294 14.07 0.82 -18.99
N TYR A 295 13.12 0.09 -18.37
CA TYR A 295 11.78 0.59 -18.11
C TYR A 295 11.75 1.63 -16.97
N ASN A 296 12.43 1.32 -15.85
CA ASN A 296 12.57 2.20 -14.69
C ASN A 296 13.95 1.99 -14.04
N HIS A 297 14.79 3.02 -14.04
CA HIS A 297 16.20 2.95 -13.64
C HIS A 297 16.48 2.68 -12.15
N CYS A 298 15.47 2.50 -11.29
CA CYS A 298 15.67 2.25 -9.87
C CYS A 298 16.02 0.77 -9.61
N ASP A 299 17.11 0.49 -8.90
CA ASP A 299 17.54 -0.89 -8.61
C ASP A 299 16.51 -1.68 -7.78
N ASP A 300 15.98 -1.06 -6.72
CA ASP A 300 14.94 -1.65 -5.87
C ASP A 300 13.69 -2.04 -6.69
N TYR A 301 13.37 -1.24 -7.72
CA TYR A 301 12.24 -1.52 -8.60
C TYR A 301 12.46 -2.80 -9.42
N ALA A 302 13.65 -2.98 -9.99
CA ALA A 302 13.94 -4.18 -10.77
C ALA A 302 13.84 -5.45 -9.92
N TYR A 303 14.35 -5.40 -8.69
CA TYR A 303 14.22 -6.49 -7.73
C TYR A 303 12.75 -6.79 -7.39
N ASP A 304 11.97 -5.78 -7.02
CA ASP A 304 10.55 -5.93 -6.67
C ASP A 304 9.73 -6.56 -7.80
N ILE A 305 9.99 -6.15 -9.06
CA ILE A 305 9.28 -6.67 -10.23
C ILE A 305 9.65 -8.13 -10.50
N ILE A 306 10.93 -8.49 -10.39
CA ILE A 306 11.36 -9.90 -10.56
C ILE A 306 10.74 -10.78 -9.49
N GLU A 307 10.80 -10.35 -8.21
CA GLU A 307 10.21 -11.11 -7.11
C GLU A 307 8.69 -11.29 -7.31
N LEU A 308 8.01 -10.25 -7.77
CA LEU A 308 6.57 -10.32 -8.04
C LEU A 308 6.25 -11.22 -9.25
N ALA A 309 7.08 -11.20 -10.29
CA ALA A 309 6.95 -12.10 -11.43
C ALA A 309 7.17 -13.57 -11.02
N ASP A 310 8.14 -13.84 -10.16
CA ASP A 310 8.40 -15.17 -9.60
C ASP A 310 7.26 -15.64 -8.70
N TYR A 311 6.72 -14.74 -7.86
CA TYR A 311 5.54 -15.02 -7.06
C TYR A 311 4.31 -15.33 -7.95
N ILE A 312 4.16 -14.60 -9.06
CA ILE A 312 3.11 -14.88 -10.05
C ILE A 312 3.32 -16.29 -10.64
N ASN A 313 4.54 -16.64 -11.03
CA ASN A 313 4.85 -17.95 -11.57
C ASN A 313 4.56 -19.08 -10.56
N GLU A 314 5.01 -18.91 -9.32
CA GLU A 314 4.82 -19.87 -8.25
C GLU A 314 3.34 -20.13 -7.99
N LYS A 315 2.54 -19.07 -7.83
CA LYS A 315 1.15 -19.19 -7.39
C LYS A 315 0.13 -19.41 -8.52
N PHE A 316 0.44 -19.01 -9.75
CA PHE A 316 -0.51 -19.01 -10.86
C PHE A 316 -0.04 -19.78 -12.11
N TYR A 317 1.22 -20.22 -12.17
CA TYR A 317 1.78 -20.99 -13.28
C TYR A 317 2.51 -22.27 -12.81
N MET A 318 2.00 -22.88 -11.73
CA MET A 318 2.48 -24.17 -11.20
C MET A 318 3.98 -24.20 -10.85
N ASN A 319 4.58 -23.03 -10.60
CA ASN A 319 6.02 -22.90 -10.34
C ASN A 319 6.90 -23.53 -11.45
N ASN A 320 6.46 -23.44 -12.72
CA ASN A 320 7.20 -24.03 -13.83
C ASN A 320 8.55 -23.29 -14.03
N PRO A 321 9.69 -24.00 -13.99
CA PRO A 321 11.01 -23.38 -14.15
C PRO A 321 11.22 -22.79 -15.55
N VAL A 322 10.63 -23.37 -16.59
CA VAL A 322 10.73 -22.87 -17.98
C VAL A 322 10.14 -21.46 -18.09
N TYR A 323 9.09 -21.18 -17.33
CA TYR A 323 8.42 -19.87 -17.33
C TYR A 323 9.16 -18.81 -16.53
N ARG A 324 10.28 -19.16 -15.86
CA ARG A 324 11.19 -18.18 -15.23
C ARG A 324 12.26 -17.67 -16.20
N ILE A 325 12.44 -18.35 -17.33
CA ILE A 325 13.44 -18.04 -18.35
C ILE A 325 12.83 -17.09 -19.37
N LEU A 326 13.51 -15.99 -19.69
CA LEU A 326 13.05 -15.03 -20.69
C LEU A 326 13.82 -15.22 -22.00
N PHE A 327 15.11 -14.95 -21.99
CA PHE A 327 15.92 -14.85 -23.21
C PHE A 327 16.32 -16.23 -23.77
N GLY A 328 16.48 -17.25 -22.93
CA GLY A 328 16.64 -18.64 -23.38
C GLY A 328 15.46 -19.11 -24.24
N ASN A 329 14.23 -18.74 -23.85
CA ASN A 329 13.03 -19.06 -24.64
C ASN A 329 13.00 -18.28 -25.98
N TYR A 330 13.58 -17.07 -26.04
CA TYR A 330 13.78 -16.35 -27.32
C TYR A 330 14.80 -17.07 -28.23
N ILE A 331 15.81 -17.73 -27.68
CA ILE A 331 16.77 -18.53 -28.48
C ILE A 331 16.04 -19.71 -29.13
N GLU A 332 15.22 -20.44 -28.36
CA GLU A 332 14.43 -21.56 -28.88
C GLU A 332 13.41 -21.12 -29.94
N ALA A 333 12.71 -20.00 -29.71
CA ALA A 333 11.71 -19.48 -30.64
C ALA A 333 12.28 -18.99 -31.99
N GLN A 334 13.57 -18.62 -32.05
CA GLN A 334 14.24 -18.25 -33.30
C GLN A 334 15.10 -19.38 -33.90
N GLY A 335 15.22 -20.51 -33.21
CA GLY A 335 15.98 -21.69 -33.64
C GLY A 335 15.14 -22.74 -34.38
N THR A 336 13.82 -22.56 -34.43
CA THR A 336 12.86 -23.26 -35.29
C THR A 336 12.48 -22.39 -36.48
#